data_AF-A0A9J6ZWC7-F1
#
_entry.id   AF-A0A9J6ZWC7-F1
#
_cell.length_a   1.000
_cell.length_b   1.000
_cell.length_c   1.000
_cell.angle_alpha   90.00
_cell.angle_beta   90.00
_cell.angle_gamma   90.00
#
_symmetry.space_group_name_H-M   'P 1'
#
loop_
_entity.id
_entity.type
_entity.pdbx_description
1 polymer ?
#
loop_
_entity_poly.entity_id
_entity_poly.type
_entity_poly.pdbx_seq_one_letter_code
_entity_poly.pdbx_strand_id
1 'polypeptide(L)'
;MQPASQAVLKKHYLTGLRQRFKWEINRMTSGAMGELLAERPDAANLSFLMSYLYGYHWLRHNVHPSYLADLLVPFRRSRGFLMDLLLESEDAEAFVRGYIDHWLQAPADAPVQRAQLLALLESADGDPERLTARVVRLWQGLGLLTESYKLAYSGLAREERQRYGEMLNEADRERLALLDGLPDPGGETRFAKLGLIPAMGCPQTCRHCMFIWRPPVKQQLEPQSLYQLVDGLTESVLFTGGDLTRHLDHFYAAIRSMRHIRQFAILLNGDFADNRASTERVFKAMQRALKDRPVHWPDASLLLQISFDEFHQEVVVDKRGALKERIPVAKIANIVETAPHFKRIQLCLLHKQTSLNFSMELFQKGVFGRLLEELRERGQQVQLLSSAPSPRLKRNPLDSSQQGQLIKDASFVLARHPQRPILLTSSTIDAYGRAELLEAGEFVKEHDLLQQVLQSGPPPGESFDTDLMFWFNGWVTLFNAVHISLGNLQQEGAERILARHRKDPLSAALQRFDRRLLEYYAEIRDDLQPLIDKATGPHHLFHMLTEQAEARLHLTRRLLGH
;
A
#
# COMPACT_ATOMS: atom_id res chain seq x y z
N MET A 1 3.08 -11.63 27.23
CA MET A 1 3.87 -12.11 26.09
C MET A 1 5.16 -11.33 26.09
N GLN A 2 6.32 -11.99 26.04
CA GLN A 2 7.56 -11.23 25.85
C GLN A 2 7.63 -10.83 24.36
N PRO A 3 7.86 -9.55 24.05
CA PRO A 3 8.20 -9.14 22.69
C PRO A 3 9.36 -9.97 22.16
N ALA A 4 9.45 -10.17 20.84
CA ALA A 4 10.64 -10.75 20.24
C ALA A 4 11.88 -10.02 20.75
N SER A 5 12.95 -10.78 21.04
CA SER A 5 14.16 -10.20 21.61
C SER A 5 14.77 -9.17 20.66
N GLN A 6 15.48 -8.18 21.20
CA GLN A 6 16.16 -7.17 20.37
C GLN A 6 17.13 -7.80 19.37
N ALA A 7 17.75 -8.94 19.71
CA ALA A 7 18.64 -9.67 18.79
C ALA A 7 17.87 -10.23 17.58
N VAL A 8 16.70 -10.84 17.80
CA VAL A 8 15.83 -11.36 16.73
C VAL A 8 15.30 -10.21 15.87
N LEU A 9 14.79 -9.15 16.49
CA LEU A 9 14.31 -7.97 15.77
C LEU A 9 15.41 -7.30 14.95
N LYS A 10 16.63 -7.19 15.50
CA LYS A 10 17.79 -6.65 14.79
C LYS A 10 18.12 -7.46 13.55
N LYS A 11 18.06 -8.80 13.62
CA LYS A 11 18.24 -9.68 12.46
C LYS A 11 17.22 -9.35 11.36
N HIS A 12 15.93 -9.29 11.68
CA HIS A 12 14.88 -9.00 10.69
C HIS A 12 14.99 -7.58 10.12
N TYR A 13 15.21 -6.59 10.98
CA TYR A 13 15.40 -5.19 10.59
C TYR A 13 16.56 -5.03 9.60
N LEU A 14 17.73 -5.59 9.92
CA LEU A 14 18.91 -5.51 9.05
C LEU A 14 18.73 -6.30 7.76
N THR A 15 18.08 -7.47 7.79
CA THR A 15 17.80 -8.25 6.57
C THR A 15 16.96 -7.44 5.58
N GLY A 16 15.84 -6.85 6.03
CA GLY A 16 14.97 -6.05 5.17
C GLY A 16 15.68 -4.81 4.61
N LEU A 17 16.40 -4.06 5.46
CA LEU A 17 17.11 -2.87 5.02
C LEU A 17 18.29 -3.17 4.08
N ARG A 18 19.03 -4.27 4.30
CA ARG A 18 20.12 -4.68 3.40
C ARG A 18 19.58 -5.05 2.02
N GLN A 19 18.42 -5.69 1.95
CA GLN A 19 17.77 -5.99 0.68
C GLN A 19 17.40 -4.69 -0.05
N ARG A 20 16.69 -3.77 0.61
CA ARG A 20 16.33 -2.47 0.03
C ARG A 20 17.56 -1.68 -0.43
N PHE A 21 18.58 -1.54 0.43
CA PHE A 21 19.82 -0.84 0.08
C PHE A 21 20.51 -1.46 -1.13
N LYS A 22 20.67 -2.81 -1.14
CA LYS A 22 21.28 -3.52 -2.27
C LYS A 22 20.50 -3.27 -3.57
N TRP A 23 19.18 -3.29 -3.52
CA TRP A 23 18.33 -3.10 -4.68
C TRP A 23 18.44 -1.68 -5.22
N GLU A 24 18.37 -0.67 -4.36
CA GLU A 24 18.51 0.71 -4.80
C GLU A 24 19.89 1.00 -5.40
N ILE A 25 20.96 0.49 -4.79
CA ILE A 25 22.32 0.61 -5.37
C ILE A 25 22.41 -0.11 -6.72
N ASN A 26 21.87 -1.33 -6.83
CA ASN A 26 21.86 -2.06 -8.10
C ASN A 26 21.06 -1.31 -9.17
N ARG A 27 19.85 -0.84 -8.85
CA ARG A 27 19.00 -0.06 -9.77
C ARG A 27 19.73 1.17 -10.30
N MET A 28 20.36 1.94 -9.41
CA MET A 28 21.10 3.14 -9.79
C MET A 28 22.33 2.81 -10.64
N THR A 29 23.11 1.80 -10.25
CA THR A 29 24.34 1.41 -10.97
C THR A 29 24.07 0.65 -12.28
N SER A 30 22.89 0.06 -12.46
CA SER A 30 22.48 -0.67 -13.68
C SER A 30 21.87 0.21 -14.76
N GLY A 31 21.74 1.53 -14.55
CA GLY A 31 21.32 2.46 -15.60
C GLY A 31 20.48 3.63 -15.13
N ALA A 32 19.73 3.50 -14.02
CA ALA A 32 18.78 4.54 -13.62
C ALA A 32 19.46 5.88 -13.30
N MET A 33 20.69 5.86 -12.76
CA MET A 33 21.46 7.11 -12.58
C MET A 33 21.91 7.69 -13.93
N GLY A 34 22.23 6.85 -14.91
CA GLY A 34 22.57 7.30 -16.25
C GLY A 34 21.40 7.96 -16.96
N GLU A 35 20.18 7.44 -16.79
CA GLU A 35 18.95 8.03 -17.31
C GLU A 35 18.69 9.41 -16.69
N LEU A 36 18.85 9.55 -15.37
CA LEU A 36 18.75 10.84 -14.67
C LEU A 36 19.79 11.87 -15.14
N LEU A 37 20.92 11.39 -15.69
CA LEU A 37 22.01 12.22 -16.19
C LEU A 37 22.01 12.32 -17.73
N ALA A 38 21.01 11.77 -18.44
CA ALA A 38 21.08 11.49 -19.88
C ALA A 38 21.38 12.72 -20.76
N GLU A 39 21.01 13.93 -20.30
CA GLU A 39 21.31 15.19 -21.00
C GLU A 39 22.79 15.63 -20.87
N ARG A 40 23.62 14.89 -20.13
CA ARG A 40 25.03 15.22 -19.87
C ARG A 40 25.97 14.41 -20.77
N PRO A 41 26.94 15.05 -21.43
CA PRO A 41 27.90 14.37 -22.29
C PRO A 41 28.80 13.36 -21.54
N ASP A 42 28.99 13.56 -20.23
CA ASP A 42 29.82 12.71 -19.37
C ASP A 42 28.98 11.86 -18.38
N ALA A 43 27.69 11.65 -18.67
CA ALA A 43 26.78 10.85 -17.86
C ALA A 43 27.35 9.46 -17.52
N ALA A 44 27.98 8.80 -18.49
CA ALA A 44 28.58 7.47 -18.31
C ALA A 44 29.71 7.47 -17.26
N ASN A 45 30.50 8.55 -17.18
CA ASN A 45 31.59 8.67 -16.21
C ASN A 45 31.06 9.06 -14.82
N LEU A 46 30.02 9.91 -14.76
CA LEU A 46 29.39 10.35 -13.50
C LEU A 46 28.56 9.24 -12.83
N SER A 47 27.94 8.35 -13.61
CA SER A 47 26.88 7.45 -13.14
C SER A 47 27.27 6.60 -11.93
N PHE A 48 28.48 6.05 -11.90
CA PHE A 48 28.90 5.19 -10.78
C PHE A 48 29.09 5.99 -9.48
N LEU A 49 29.82 7.11 -9.52
CA LEU A 49 30.02 8.00 -8.37
C LEU A 49 28.67 8.52 -7.86
N MET A 50 27.83 9.02 -8.75
CA MET A 50 26.52 9.56 -8.41
C MET A 50 25.59 8.50 -7.82
N SER A 51 25.69 7.24 -8.25
CA SER A 51 24.93 6.12 -7.66
C SER A 51 25.30 5.86 -6.20
N TYR A 52 26.58 6.03 -5.82
CA TYR A 52 27.00 5.88 -4.42
C TYR A 52 26.77 7.15 -3.59
N LEU A 53 26.80 8.34 -4.21
CA LEU A 53 26.33 9.55 -3.56
C LEU A 53 24.82 9.46 -3.24
N TYR A 54 24.03 8.89 -4.16
CA TYR A 54 22.66 8.50 -3.85
C TYR A 54 22.60 7.52 -2.67
N GLY A 55 23.45 6.49 -2.66
CA GLY A 55 23.57 5.55 -1.54
C GLY A 55 23.86 6.22 -0.19
N TYR A 56 24.75 7.22 -0.17
CA TYR A 56 25.10 8.02 1.00
C TYR A 56 23.87 8.72 1.58
N HIS A 57 23.07 9.38 0.72
CA HIS A 57 21.84 10.07 1.12
C HIS A 57 20.74 9.07 1.50
N TRP A 58 20.61 7.97 0.77
CA TRP A 58 19.63 6.93 1.04
C TRP A 58 19.80 6.36 2.46
N LEU A 59 21.03 6.05 2.87
CA LEU A 59 21.33 5.53 4.21
C LEU A 59 20.89 6.51 5.31
N ARG A 60 21.21 7.79 5.16
CA ARG A 60 20.83 8.84 6.12
C ARG A 60 19.33 9.11 6.16
N HIS A 61 18.65 8.88 5.04
CA HIS A 61 17.22 9.05 4.92
C HIS A 61 16.43 7.85 5.49
N ASN A 62 16.94 6.63 5.33
CA ASN A 62 16.21 5.38 5.62
C ASN A 62 16.65 4.65 6.89
N VAL A 63 17.88 4.85 7.36
CA VAL A 63 18.50 3.98 8.35
C VAL A 63 18.79 4.79 9.61
N HIS A 64 18.25 4.32 10.74
CA HIS A 64 18.58 4.92 12.03
C HIS A 64 20.09 4.78 12.32
N PRO A 65 20.78 5.84 12.79
CA PRO A 65 22.25 5.88 12.89
C PRO A 65 22.86 4.70 13.65
N SER A 66 22.22 4.25 14.73
CA SER A 66 22.68 3.11 15.55
C SER A 66 22.79 1.77 14.81
N TYR A 67 22.26 1.65 13.59
CA TYR A 67 22.29 0.42 12.80
C TYR A 67 23.03 0.56 11.47
N LEU A 68 23.56 1.75 11.15
CA LEU A 68 24.18 2.04 9.86
C LEU A 68 25.43 1.18 9.63
N ALA A 69 26.34 1.13 10.62
CA ALA A 69 27.54 0.31 10.54
C ALA A 69 27.20 -1.19 10.34
N ASP A 70 26.27 -1.73 11.15
CA ASP A 70 25.84 -3.12 11.05
C ASP A 70 25.22 -3.45 9.68
N LEU A 71 24.45 -2.53 9.11
CA LEU A 71 23.84 -2.71 7.79
C LEU A 71 24.92 -2.93 6.72
N LEU A 72 26.01 -2.16 6.77
CA LEU A 72 27.05 -2.15 5.73
C LEU A 72 28.04 -3.32 5.80
N VAL A 73 28.17 -4.00 6.94
CA VAL A 73 29.13 -5.10 7.15
C VAL A 73 29.18 -6.12 5.99
N PRO A 74 28.06 -6.69 5.49
CA PRO A 74 28.12 -7.70 4.45
C PRO A 74 28.62 -7.20 3.09
N PHE A 75 28.56 -5.88 2.85
CA PHE A 75 28.94 -5.27 1.57
C PHE A 75 30.42 -4.88 1.49
N ARG A 76 31.16 -4.95 2.61
CA ARG A 76 32.58 -4.56 2.66
C ARG A 76 33.50 -5.47 1.83
N ARG A 77 33.13 -6.73 1.60
CA ARG A 77 34.04 -7.74 1.01
C ARG A 77 34.57 -7.38 -0.38
N SER A 78 33.76 -6.74 -1.22
CA SER A 78 34.16 -6.34 -2.59
C SER A 78 34.33 -4.83 -2.79
N ARG A 79 33.83 -4.01 -1.86
CA ARG A 79 33.75 -2.55 -1.98
C ARG A 79 34.03 -1.85 -0.64
N GLY A 80 35.00 -2.36 0.11
CA GLY A 80 35.32 -1.92 1.48
C GLY A 80 35.45 -0.40 1.61
N PHE A 81 36.27 0.22 0.75
CA PHE A 81 36.49 1.67 0.77
C PHE A 81 35.20 2.47 0.58
N LEU A 82 34.28 2.03 -0.29
CA LEU A 82 33.00 2.71 -0.49
C LEU A 82 32.14 2.59 0.77
N MET A 83 32.14 1.44 1.43
CA MET A 83 31.39 1.26 2.67
C MET A 83 31.95 2.13 3.80
N ASP A 84 33.27 2.31 3.84
CA ASP A 84 33.94 3.24 4.76
C ASP A 84 33.50 4.68 4.47
N LEU A 85 33.59 5.12 3.21
CA LEU A 85 33.14 6.46 2.82
C LEU A 85 31.66 6.71 3.16
N LEU A 86 30.77 5.74 2.87
CA LEU A 86 29.34 5.87 3.17
C LEU A 86 29.06 6.06 4.68
N LEU A 87 29.87 5.40 5.52
CA LEU A 87 29.76 5.42 6.98
C LEU A 87 30.40 6.66 7.60
N GLU A 88 31.59 7.03 7.15
CA GLU A 88 32.47 8.00 7.81
C GLU A 88 32.31 9.43 7.30
N SER A 89 31.81 9.62 6.06
CA SER A 89 31.66 10.96 5.49
C SER A 89 30.62 11.79 6.24
N GLU A 90 31.02 12.99 6.67
CA GLU A 90 30.15 13.91 7.42
C GLU A 90 29.03 14.48 6.55
N ASP A 91 29.36 14.84 5.31
CA ASP A 91 28.44 15.39 4.31
C ASP A 91 28.70 14.80 2.90
N ALA A 92 27.97 15.30 1.90
CA ALA A 92 28.12 14.90 0.51
C ALA A 92 29.47 15.32 -0.08
N GLU A 93 30.03 16.45 0.37
CA GLU A 93 31.31 16.98 -0.13
C GLU A 93 32.47 16.10 0.34
N ALA A 94 32.49 15.73 1.62
CA ALA A 94 33.44 14.80 2.21
C ALA A 94 33.39 13.43 1.50
N PHE A 95 32.18 12.93 1.18
CA PHE A 95 32.01 11.70 0.44
C PHE A 95 32.66 11.76 -0.95
N VAL A 96 32.41 12.85 -1.69
CA VAL A 96 32.96 13.04 -3.04
C VAL A 96 34.47 13.21 -3.01
N ARG A 97 35.01 14.03 -2.10
CA ARG A 97 36.47 14.19 -1.91
C ARG A 97 37.14 12.85 -1.62
N GLY A 98 36.61 12.09 -0.66
CA GLY A 98 37.16 10.78 -0.31
C GLY A 98 37.11 9.78 -1.47
N TYR A 99 36.09 9.83 -2.32
CA TYR A 99 36.04 9.02 -3.55
C TYR A 99 37.14 9.42 -4.55
N ILE A 100 37.33 10.74 -4.76
CA ILE A 100 38.35 11.27 -5.66
C ILE A 100 39.75 10.86 -5.17
N ASP A 101 40.03 11.10 -3.89
CA ASP A 101 41.32 10.78 -3.26
C ASP A 101 41.67 9.30 -3.37
N HIS A 102 40.69 8.42 -3.14
CA HIS A 102 40.89 6.97 -3.23
C HIS A 102 41.40 6.56 -4.63
N TRP A 103 40.77 7.06 -5.68
CA TRP A 103 41.11 6.67 -7.05
C TRP A 103 42.33 7.38 -7.62
N LEU A 104 42.67 8.58 -7.12
CA LEU A 104 43.95 9.23 -7.42
C LEU A 104 45.14 8.44 -6.87
N GLN A 105 44.98 7.81 -5.70
CA GLN A 105 46.00 6.99 -5.06
C GLN A 105 46.00 5.53 -5.54
N ALA A 106 44.95 5.10 -6.26
CA ALA A 106 44.85 3.74 -6.77
C ALA A 106 45.87 3.47 -7.90
N PRO A 107 46.38 2.23 -7.99
CA PRO A 107 47.35 1.84 -9.01
C PRO A 107 46.76 1.92 -10.43
N ALA A 108 47.63 1.92 -11.45
CA ALA A 108 47.21 2.13 -12.84
C ALA A 108 46.34 1.00 -13.41
N ASP A 109 46.46 -0.23 -12.88
CA ASP A 109 45.65 -1.41 -13.20
C ASP A 109 44.32 -1.47 -12.44
N ALA A 110 43.94 -0.38 -11.77
CA ALA A 110 42.68 -0.28 -11.06
C ALA A 110 41.44 -0.43 -11.97
N PRO A 111 40.27 -0.76 -11.39
CA PRO A 111 38.99 -0.88 -12.10
C PRO A 111 38.64 0.35 -12.97
N VAL A 112 37.70 0.15 -13.90
CA VAL A 112 37.18 1.16 -14.84
C VAL A 112 36.79 2.49 -14.18
N GLN A 113 36.38 2.46 -12.91
CA GLN A 113 36.05 3.62 -12.09
C GLN A 113 37.19 4.65 -11.99
N ARG A 114 38.45 4.20 -11.98
CA ARG A 114 39.61 5.11 -11.98
C ARG A 114 39.71 5.88 -13.30
N ALA A 115 39.57 5.20 -14.43
CA ALA A 115 39.60 5.84 -15.74
C ALA A 115 38.44 6.83 -15.91
N GLN A 116 37.24 6.47 -15.44
CA GLN A 116 36.08 7.36 -15.41
C GLN A 116 36.35 8.62 -14.57
N LEU A 117 36.97 8.47 -13.39
CA LEU A 117 37.34 9.62 -12.57
C LEU A 117 38.38 10.51 -13.27
N LEU A 118 39.42 9.93 -13.88
CA LEU A 118 40.47 10.72 -14.55
C LEU A 118 39.89 11.54 -15.71
N ALA A 119 38.95 10.98 -16.48
CA ALA A 119 38.22 11.73 -17.51
C ALA A 119 37.37 12.87 -16.92
N LEU A 120 36.74 12.66 -15.76
CA LEU A 120 36.02 13.72 -15.05
C LEU A 120 36.95 14.81 -14.54
N LEU A 121 38.13 14.46 -14.03
CA LEU A 121 39.14 15.41 -13.59
C LEU A 121 39.67 16.26 -14.75
N GLU A 122 39.90 15.66 -15.91
CA GLU A 122 40.28 16.41 -17.12
C GLU A 122 39.24 17.47 -17.47
N SER A 123 37.94 17.14 -17.38
CA SER A 123 36.84 18.11 -17.57
C SER A 123 36.78 19.23 -16.51
N ALA A 124 37.53 19.06 -15.41
CA ALA A 124 37.66 20.01 -14.31
C ALA A 124 39.06 20.63 -14.24
N ASP A 125 39.81 20.67 -15.36
CA ASP A 125 41.17 21.20 -15.46
C ASP A 125 42.19 20.52 -14.51
N GLY A 126 41.94 19.25 -14.17
CA GLY A 126 42.77 18.47 -13.26
C GLY A 126 42.59 18.83 -11.78
N ASP A 127 41.62 19.67 -11.43
CA ASP A 127 41.37 20.17 -10.07
C ASP A 127 40.33 19.31 -9.31
N PRO A 128 40.73 18.56 -8.27
CA PRO A 128 39.82 17.76 -7.43
C PRO A 128 38.73 18.57 -6.73
N GLU A 129 39.02 19.80 -6.30
CA GLU A 129 38.05 20.65 -5.60
C GLU A 129 36.99 21.17 -6.56
N ARG A 130 37.40 21.57 -7.76
CA ARG A 130 36.48 21.96 -8.81
C ARG A 130 35.57 20.80 -9.24
N LEU A 131 36.12 19.59 -9.36
CA LEU A 131 35.31 18.40 -9.63
C LEU A 131 34.33 18.12 -8.49
N THR A 132 34.77 18.21 -7.24
CA THR A 132 33.92 18.03 -6.06
C THR A 132 32.73 18.99 -6.08
N ALA A 133 32.99 20.29 -6.23
CA ALA A 133 31.95 21.31 -6.28
C ALA A 133 30.97 21.10 -7.45
N ARG A 134 31.48 20.61 -8.60
CA ARG A 134 30.66 20.25 -9.76
C ARG A 134 29.73 19.09 -9.45
N VAL A 135 30.24 18.00 -8.88
CA VAL A 135 29.45 16.80 -8.55
C VAL A 135 28.37 17.12 -7.50
N VAL A 136 28.72 17.85 -6.44
CA VAL A 136 27.75 18.26 -5.41
C VAL A 136 26.65 19.15 -5.99
N ARG A 137 27.00 20.10 -6.86
CA ARG A 137 26.02 20.96 -7.55
C ARG A 137 25.10 20.15 -8.47
N LEU A 138 25.65 19.19 -9.20
CA LEU A 138 24.86 18.29 -10.04
C LEU A 138 23.86 17.49 -9.22
N TRP A 139 24.32 16.93 -8.08
CA TRP A 139 23.45 16.20 -7.16
C TRP A 139 22.30 17.07 -6.63
N GLN A 140 22.61 18.29 -6.16
CA GLN A 140 21.58 19.24 -5.72
C GLN A 140 20.56 19.54 -6.83
N GLY A 141 21.02 19.64 -8.07
CA GLY A 141 20.16 19.85 -9.25
C GLY A 141 19.22 18.68 -9.57
N LEU A 142 19.52 17.45 -9.13
CA LEU A 142 18.64 16.29 -9.34
C LEU A 142 17.41 16.31 -8.42
N GLY A 143 17.44 17.08 -7.33
CA GLY A 143 16.30 17.20 -6.41
C GLY A 143 15.91 15.90 -5.69
N LEU A 144 16.82 14.92 -5.61
CA LEU A 144 16.55 13.62 -4.98
C LEU A 144 16.77 13.68 -3.47
N LEU A 145 15.89 13.02 -2.71
CA LEU A 145 16.02 12.87 -1.24
C LEU A 145 16.19 14.22 -0.50
N THR A 146 15.62 15.30 -1.05
CA THR A 146 15.75 16.68 -0.56
C THR A 146 14.99 16.93 0.75
N GLU A 147 13.90 16.21 0.97
CA GLU A 147 13.13 16.26 2.21
C GLU A 147 13.33 14.99 3.04
N SER A 148 13.10 15.08 4.36
CA SER A 148 13.04 13.89 5.20
C SER A 148 11.70 13.18 5.05
N TYR A 149 11.64 11.85 5.28
CA TYR A 149 10.37 11.11 5.33
C TYR A 149 9.33 11.76 6.25
N LYS A 150 9.77 12.35 7.36
CA LYS A 150 8.87 13.00 8.32
C LYS A 150 8.20 14.23 7.71
N LEU A 151 8.93 15.02 6.93
CA LEU A 151 8.41 16.20 6.26
C LEU A 151 7.46 15.79 5.12
N ALA A 152 7.90 14.90 4.23
CA ALA A 152 7.07 14.38 3.14
C ALA A 152 5.76 13.75 3.66
N TYR A 153 5.84 12.93 4.71
CA TYR A 153 4.67 12.37 5.38
C TYR A 153 3.73 13.44 5.94
N SER A 154 4.27 14.51 6.53
CA SER A 154 3.46 15.61 7.08
C SER A 154 2.77 16.41 5.98
N GLY A 155 3.43 16.58 4.83
CA GLY A 155 2.84 17.17 3.62
C GLY A 155 1.63 16.39 3.14
N LEU A 156 1.83 15.09 2.87
CA LEU A 156 0.74 14.19 2.43
C LEU A 156 -0.41 14.13 3.44
N ALA A 157 -0.10 14.09 4.75
CA ALA A 157 -1.14 14.10 5.79
C ALA A 157 -1.98 15.39 5.78
N ARG A 158 -1.37 16.54 5.46
CA ARG A 158 -2.06 17.82 5.35
C ARG A 158 -2.94 17.86 4.10
N GLU A 159 -2.43 17.38 2.97
CA GLU A 159 -3.18 17.29 1.71
C GLU A 159 -4.40 16.38 1.85
N GLU A 160 -4.24 15.18 2.42
CA GLU A 160 -5.39 14.31 2.69
C GLU A 160 -6.40 14.95 3.64
N ARG A 161 -5.93 15.62 4.71
CA ARG A 161 -6.82 16.34 5.62
C ARG A 161 -7.66 17.38 4.88
N GLN A 162 -7.04 18.11 3.97
CA GLN A 162 -7.73 19.11 3.15
C GLN A 162 -8.78 18.44 2.26
N ARG A 163 -8.40 17.39 1.52
CA ARG A 163 -9.32 16.63 0.64
C ARG A 163 -10.58 16.15 1.37
N TYR A 164 -10.44 15.52 2.54
CA TYR A 164 -11.60 15.08 3.33
C TYR A 164 -12.37 16.25 3.97
N GLY A 165 -11.71 17.36 4.28
CA GLY A 165 -12.36 18.58 4.77
C GLY A 165 -13.21 19.26 3.70
N GLU A 166 -12.86 19.07 2.43
CA GLU A 166 -13.56 19.59 1.25
C GLU A 166 -14.59 18.61 0.68
N MET A 167 -14.80 17.45 1.30
CA MET A 167 -15.79 16.50 0.80
C MET A 167 -17.20 17.08 0.87
N LEU A 168 -17.96 16.97 -0.22
CA LEU A 168 -19.26 17.63 -0.39
C LEU A 168 -19.16 19.17 -0.31
N ASN A 169 -18.08 19.75 -0.84
CA ASN A 169 -17.95 21.19 -1.10
C ASN A 169 -18.90 21.66 -2.22
N GLU A 170 -18.77 22.91 -2.65
CA GLU A 170 -19.61 23.52 -3.67
C GLU A 170 -19.57 22.75 -5.01
N ALA A 171 -18.38 22.41 -5.51
CA ALA A 171 -18.24 21.67 -6.77
C ALA A 171 -18.86 20.26 -6.71
N ASP A 172 -18.69 19.55 -5.59
CA ASP A 172 -19.36 18.27 -5.38
C ASP A 172 -20.89 18.43 -5.32
N ARG A 173 -21.41 19.45 -4.62
CA ARG A 173 -22.85 19.70 -4.55
C ARG A 173 -23.45 20.06 -5.90
N GLU A 174 -22.74 20.87 -6.67
CA GLU A 174 -23.14 21.19 -8.03
C GLU A 174 -23.18 19.93 -8.89
N ARG A 175 -22.15 19.09 -8.79
CA ARG A 175 -22.12 17.79 -9.49
C ARG A 175 -23.32 16.93 -9.10
N LEU A 176 -23.62 16.81 -7.80
CA LEU A 176 -24.75 16.02 -7.31
C LEU A 176 -26.10 16.59 -7.79
N ALA A 177 -26.23 17.92 -7.90
CA ALA A 177 -27.41 18.57 -8.46
C ALA A 177 -27.61 18.25 -9.94
N LEU A 178 -26.52 18.14 -10.72
CA LEU A 178 -26.60 17.64 -12.10
C LEU A 178 -27.18 16.23 -12.13
N LEU A 179 -26.72 15.34 -11.25
CA LEU A 179 -27.24 13.96 -11.18
C LEU A 179 -28.72 13.91 -10.77
N ASP A 180 -29.13 14.77 -9.83
CA ASP A 180 -30.51 14.84 -9.39
C ASP A 180 -31.46 15.25 -10.55
N GLY A 181 -30.98 16.07 -11.49
CA GLY A 181 -31.71 16.49 -12.69
C GLY A 181 -31.83 15.43 -13.79
N LEU A 182 -31.06 14.33 -13.73
CA LEU A 182 -31.12 13.26 -14.73
C LEU A 182 -32.35 12.36 -14.51
N PRO A 183 -32.94 11.80 -15.60
CA PRO A 183 -34.00 10.81 -15.47
C PRO A 183 -33.52 9.58 -14.68
N ASP A 184 -34.34 9.08 -13.76
CA ASP A 184 -34.03 7.83 -13.07
C ASP A 184 -34.40 6.65 -13.98
N PRO A 185 -33.45 5.78 -14.35
CA PRO A 185 -33.78 4.58 -15.11
C PRO A 185 -34.71 3.64 -14.32
N GLY A 186 -34.88 3.85 -13.01
CA GLY A 186 -35.65 2.99 -12.13
C GLY A 186 -34.98 1.63 -11.91
N GLY A 187 -35.69 0.73 -11.24
CA GLY A 187 -35.24 -0.63 -10.97
C GLY A 187 -34.77 -0.86 -9.53
N GLU A 188 -34.82 -2.13 -9.11
CA GLU A 188 -34.28 -2.53 -7.81
C GLU A 188 -32.76 -2.36 -7.79
N THR A 189 -32.26 -1.66 -6.78
CA THR A 189 -30.82 -1.53 -6.58
C THR A 189 -30.34 -2.66 -5.68
N ARG A 190 -29.58 -3.58 -6.24
CA ARG A 190 -28.98 -4.69 -5.50
C ARG A 190 -27.48 -4.75 -5.77
N PHE A 191 -26.69 -4.91 -4.71
CA PHE A 191 -25.24 -4.93 -4.78
C PHE A 191 -24.68 -6.32 -4.50
N ALA A 192 -23.57 -6.65 -5.16
CA ALA A 192 -22.83 -7.87 -4.88
C ALA A 192 -22.22 -7.86 -3.47
N LYS A 193 -21.77 -6.69 -3.02
CA LYS A 193 -21.34 -6.41 -1.65
C LYS A 193 -21.57 -4.94 -1.30
N LEU A 194 -21.61 -4.62 -0.01
CA LEU A 194 -21.56 -3.24 0.48
C LEU A 194 -20.54 -3.10 1.62
N GLY A 195 -19.91 -1.92 1.69
CA GLY A 195 -18.97 -1.57 2.75
C GLY A 195 -19.63 -0.83 3.90
N LEU A 196 -19.23 -1.14 5.12
CA LEU A 196 -19.53 -0.37 6.33
C LEU A 196 -18.25 0.15 6.95
N ILE A 197 -18.20 1.46 7.24
CA ILE A 197 -17.06 2.13 7.87
C ILE A 197 -17.51 2.72 9.21
N PRO A 198 -17.34 1.98 10.32
CA PRO A 198 -17.62 2.49 11.66
C PRO A 198 -16.62 3.55 12.12
N ALA A 199 -15.35 3.38 11.74
CA ALA A 199 -14.26 4.25 12.16
C ALA A 199 -13.07 4.16 11.20
N MET A 200 -12.35 5.28 11.06
CA MET A 200 -11.11 5.37 10.27
C MET A 200 -9.83 5.45 11.12
N GLY A 201 -9.96 5.61 12.44
CA GLY A 201 -8.83 5.66 13.38
C GLY A 201 -8.02 4.36 13.39
N CYS A 202 -6.70 4.40 13.19
CA CYS A 202 -5.82 3.23 13.31
C CYS A 202 -4.47 3.59 13.98
N PRO A 203 -4.12 3.11 15.17
CA PRO A 203 -2.86 3.50 15.81
C PRO A 203 -1.62 3.10 14.98
N GLN A 204 -1.80 2.19 14.02
CA GLN A 204 -0.76 1.76 13.11
C GLN A 204 -0.52 2.77 11.99
N THR A 205 0.75 3.06 11.75
CA THR A 205 1.22 3.91 10.64
C THR A 205 1.86 3.03 9.57
N CYS A 206 1.09 2.15 8.93
CA CYS A 206 1.63 1.29 7.85
C CYS A 206 2.08 2.15 6.65
N ARG A 207 3.16 1.75 5.96
CA ARG A 207 3.72 2.53 4.84
C ARG A 207 2.84 2.52 3.58
N HIS A 208 2.03 1.49 3.38
CA HIS A 208 1.11 1.41 2.24
C HIS A 208 -0.31 1.94 2.54
N CYS A 209 -0.56 2.45 3.74
CA CYS A 209 -1.91 2.86 4.12
C CYS A 209 -2.33 4.11 3.34
N MET A 210 -3.46 4.00 2.63
CA MET A 210 -4.11 5.11 1.94
C MET A 210 -4.48 6.24 2.92
N PHE A 211 -5.04 5.89 4.08
CA PHE A 211 -5.58 6.85 5.05
C PHE A 211 -4.52 7.33 6.05
N ILE A 212 -3.66 8.24 5.60
CA ILE A 212 -2.70 9.01 6.41
C ILE A 212 -3.45 9.91 7.39
N TRP A 213 -4.44 10.65 6.89
CA TRP A 213 -5.36 11.45 7.70
C TRP A 213 -6.73 10.79 7.81
N ARG A 214 -7.36 10.94 8.97
CA ARG A 214 -8.57 10.18 9.31
C ARG A 214 -9.64 11.11 9.83
N PRO A 215 -10.74 11.30 9.09
CA PRO A 215 -11.84 12.12 9.56
C PRO A 215 -12.40 11.53 10.85
N PRO A 216 -12.55 12.33 11.92
CA PRO A 216 -13.16 11.84 13.14
C PRO A 216 -14.65 11.60 12.88
N VAL A 217 -15.14 10.40 13.17
CA VAL A 217 -16.57 10.06 13.14
C VAL A 217 -17.23 10.66 14.39
N LYS A 218 -17.46 11.99 14.37
CA LYS A 218 -18.02 12.73 15.54
C LYS A 218 -19.54 12.68 15.61
N GLN A 219 -20.21 12.61 14.46
CA GLN A 219 -21.64 12.34 14.37
C GLN A 219 -21.79 10.87 14.01
N GLN A 220 -22.53 10.11 14.80
CA GLN A 220 -22.85 8.72 14.49
C GLN A 220 -24.29 8.68 14.01
N LEU A 221 -24.50 8.18 12.80
CA LEU A 221 -25.77 7.58 12.42
C LEU A 221 -26.15 6.55 13.48
N GLU A 222 -27.44 6.48 13.79
CA GLU A 222 -27.99 5.36 14.53
C GLU A 222 -27.66 4.07 13.77
N PRO A 223 -26.78 3.18 14.29
CA PRO A 223 -26.26 2.09 13.49
C PRO A 223 -27.36 1.15 12.98
N GLN A 224 -28.44 1.02 13.75
CA GLN A 224 -29.54 0.12 13.42
C GLN A 224 -30.31 0.51 12.16
N SER A 225 -30.50 1.81 11.89
CA SER A 225 -31.17 2.26 10.65
C SER A 225 -30.29 2.02 9.43
N LEU A 226 -28.98 2.25 9.58
CA LEU A 226 -28.00 1.92 8.55
C LEU A 226 -27.95 0.41 8.28
N TYR A 227 -28.03 -0.42 9.32
CA TYR A 227 -28.05 -1.87 9.16
C TYR A 227 -29.28 -2.34 8.39
N GLN A 228 -30.46 -1.80 8.70
CA GLN A 228 -31.70 -2.12 7.97
C GLN A 228 -31.62 -1.73 6.50
N LEU A 229 -31.05 -0.56 6.20
CA LEU A 229 -30.83 -0.11 4.83
C LEU A 229 -29.94 -1.09 4.07
N VAL A 230 -28.76 -1.41 4.62
CA VAL A 230 -27.79 -2.28 3.94
C VAL A 230 -28.32 -3.71 3.82
N ASP A 231 -29.03 -4.22 4.82
CA ASP A 231 -29.68 -5.54 4.79
C ASP A 231 -30.76 -5.67 3.70
N GLY A 232 -31.33 -4.56 3.25
CA GLY A 232 -32.26 -4.53 2.12
C GLY A 232 -31.60 -4.53 0.73
N LEU A 233 -30.28 -4.27 0.66
CA LEU A 233 -29.59 -3.97 -0.60
C LEU A 233 -28.59 -5.05 -1.05
N THR A 234 -28.19 -5.96 -0.15
CA THR A 234 -27.19 -6.99 -0.46
C THR A 234 -27.36 -8.22 0.43
N GLU A 235 -26.65 -9.31 0.08
CA GLU A 235 -26.49 -10.49 0.94
C GLU A 235 -25.06 -10.58 1.54
N SER A 236 -24.18 -9.62 1.22
CA SER A 236 -22.77 -9.63 1.60
C SER A 236 -22.30 -8.26 2.08
N VAL A 237 -21.75 -8.19 3.30
CA VAL A 237 -21.28 -6.93 3.89
C VAL A 237 -19.83 -7.04 4.36
N LEU A 238 -19.05 -6.00 4.12
CA LEU A 238 -17.68 -5.85 4.61
C LEU A 238 -17.57 -4.69 5.60
N PHE A 239 -17.15 -4.99 6.82
CA PHE A 239 -16.69 -3.99 7.77
C PHE A 239 -15.21 -3.70 7.54
N THR A 240 -14.89 -2.44 7.25
CA THR A 240 -13.53 -1.98 6.95
C THR A 240 -13.31 -0.54 7.41
N GLY A 241 -12.11 -0.02 7.20
CA GLY A 241 -11.71 1.33 7.57
C GLY A 241 -10.37 1.34 8.29
N GLY A 242 -10.35 1.94 9.48
CA GLY A 242 -9.18 1.94 10.37
C GLY A 242 -9.01 0.64 11.15
N ASP A 243 -8.55 0.75 12.39
CA ASP A 243 -8.48 -0.37 13.31
C ASP A 243 -9.83 -0.54 14.02
N LEU A 244 -10.58 -1.54 13.58
CA LEU A 244 -11.91 -1.82 14.12
C LEU A 244 -11.90 -2.64 15.42
N THR A 245 -10.73 -2.92 16.02
CA THR A 245 -10.64 -3.68 17.28
C THR A 245 -11.51 -3.09 18.38
N ARG A 246 -11.59 -1.76 18.48
CA ARG A 246 -12.43 -1.04 19.48
C ARG A 246 -13.87 -0.84 19.05
N HIS A 247 -14.23 -1.32 17.86
CA HIS A 247 -15.53 -1.13 17.20
C HIS A 247 -16.21 -2.46 16.86
N LEU A 248 -15.69 -3.59 17.39
CA LEU A 248 -16.21 -4.94 17.15
C LEU A 248 -17.66 -5.11 17.57
N ASP A 249 -18.15 -4.35 18.54
CA ASP A 249 -19.56 -4.43 18.97
C ASP A 249 -20.54 -4.05 17.86
N HIS A 250 -20.18 -3.09 16.99
CA HIS A 250 -20.97 -2.77 15.81
C HIS A 250 -21.06 -3.96 14.84
N PHE A 251 -19.96 -4.69 14.67
CA PHE A 251 -19.94 -5.89 13.84
C PHE A 251 -20.80 -7.00 14.45
N TYR A 252 -20.72 -7.22 15.76
CA TYR A 252 -21.56 -8.20 16.45
C TYR A 252 -23.05 -7.84 16.40
N ALA A 253 -23.38 -6.55 16.52
CA ALA A 253 -24.75 -6.06 16.42
C ALA A 253 -25.31 -6.31 15.01
N ALA A 254 -24.55 -5.97 13.97
CA ALA A 254 -24.95 -6.20 12.57
C ALA A 254 -25.20 -7.69 12.28
N ILE A 255 -24.32 -8.60 12.76
CA ILE A 255 -24.53 -10.04 12.63
C ILE A 255 -25.86 -10.49 13.24
N ARG A 256 -26.29 -9.89 14.36
CA ARG A 256 -27.54 -10.28 15.03
C ARG A 256 -28.78 -9.66 14.40
N SER A 257 -28.67 -8.51 13.75
CA SER A 257 -29.84 -7.73 13.32
C SER A 257 -30.11 -7.72 11.81
N MET A 258 -29.10 -8.02 10.97
CA MET A 258 -29.25 -8.05 9.52
C MET A 258 -29.74 -9.43 9.04
N ARG A 259 -31.00 -9.53 8.63
CA ARG A 259 -31.68 -10.78 8.33
C ARG A 259 -31.18 -11.45 7.04
N HIS A 260 -31.02 -10.68 5.98
CA HIS A 260 -30.78 -11.18 4.63
C HIS A 260 -29.30 -11.43 4.34
N ILE A 261 -28.39 -10.81 5.12
CA ILE A 261 -26.95 -11.03 4.97
C ILE A 261 -26.58 -12.49 5.27
N ARG A 262 -25.92 -13.11 4.29
CA ARG A 262 -25.37 -14.47 4.35
C ARG A 262 -23.87 -14.46 4.54
N GLN A 263 -23.18 -13.42 4.07
CA GLN A 263 -21.73 -13.30 4.21
C GLN A 263 -21.38 -12.02 4.97
N PHE A 264 -20.86 -12.19 6.18
CA PHE A 264 -20.24 -11.11 6.94
C PHE A 264 -18.73 -11.17 6.74
N ALA A 265 -18.11 -10.04 6.41
CA ALA A 265 -16.67 -9.91 6.37
C ALA A 265 -16.23 -8.76 7.28
N ILE A 266 -15.09 -8.93 7.94
CA ILE A 266 -14.43 -7.84 8.67
C ILE A 266 -12.94 -7.87 8.41
N LEU A 267 -12.38 -6.70 8.10
CA LEU A 267 -10.94 -6.49 7.97
C LEU A 267 -10.36 -5.92 9.26
N LEU A 268 -9.42 -6.64 9.86
CA LEU A 268 -8.65 -6.22 11.03
C LEU A 268 -7.15 -6.30 10.74
N ASN A 269 -6.35 -5.61 11.53
CA ASN A 269 -4.88 -5.64 11.42
C ASN A 269 -4.22 -6.68 12.36
N GLY A 270 -5.01 -7.32 13.23
CA GLY A 270 -4.56 -8.31 14.22
C GLY A 270 -4.22 -7.76 15.61
N ASP A 271 -4.41 -6.46 15.87
CA ASP A 271 -3.99 -5.84 17.14
C ASP A 271 -4.72 -6.42 18.37
N PHE A 272 -5.96 -6.89 18.22
CA PHE A 272 -6.74 -7.55 19.30
C PHE A 272 -6.12 -8.84 19.85
N ALA A 273 -5.19 -9.47 19.11
CA ALA A 273 -4.69 -10.81 19.37
C ALA A 273 -3.43 -10.84 20.25
N ASP A 274 -3.42 -10.07 21.35
CA ASP A 274 -2.30 -9.99 22.29
C ASP A 274 -1.87 -11.35 22.87
N ASN A 275 -2.81 -12.27 23.05
CA ASN A 275 -2.58 -13.63 23.51
C ASN A 275 -3.75 -14.53 23.11
N ARG A 276 -3.57 -15.85 23.28
CA ARG A 276 -4.63 -16.84 23.00
C ARG A 276 -5.97 -16.52 23.67
N ALA A 277 -5.99 -16.06 24.92
CA ALA A 277 -7.23 -15.77 25.61
C ALA A 277 -7.97 -14.54 25.03
N SER A 278 -7.26 -13.47 24.67
CA SER A 278 -7.87 -12.30 24.00
C SER A 278 -8.38 -12.67 22.60
N THR A 279 -7.60 -13.44 21.84
CA THR A 279 -8.00 -13.94 20.53
C THR A 279 -9.23 -14.83 20.61
N GLU A 280 -9.24 -15.82 21.50
CA GLU A 280 -10.40 -16.70 21.70
C GLU A 280 -11.65 -15.94 22.12
N ARG A 281 -11.54 -14.88 22.94
CA ARG A 281 -12.70 -14.04 23.31
C ARG A 281 -13.34 -13.40 22.08
N VAL A 282 -12.55 -12.83 21.18
CA VAL A 282 -13.07 -12.22 19.94
C VAL A 282 -13.74 -13.26 19.04
N PHE A 283 -13.12 -14.43 18.84
CA PHE A 283 -13.72 -15.51 18.05
C PHE A 283 -15.00 -16.08 18.69
N LYS A 284 -15.03 -16.25 20.02
CA LYS A 284 -16.23 -16.68 20.76
C LYS A 284 -17.36 -15.66 20.63
N ALA A 285 -17.06 -14.36 20.69
CA ALA A 285 -18.05 -13.31 20.50
C ALA A 285 -18.64 -13.32 19.08
N MET A 286 -17.80 -13.47 18.05
CA MET A 286 -18.24 -13.64 16.66
C MET A 286 -19.14 -14.88 16.48
N GLN A 287 -18.69 -16.04 17.00
CA GLN A 287 -19.48 -17.26 16.92
C GLN A 287 -20.80 -17.15 17.69
N ARG A 288 -20.80 -16.48 18.84
CA ARG A 288 -22.01 -16.22 19.62
C ARG A 288 -22.98 -15.34 18.82
N ALA A 289 -22.52 -14.25 18.22
CA ALA A 289 -23.36 -13.40 17.38
C ALA A 289 -24.03 -14.19 16.24
N LEU A 290 -23.30 -15.11 15.59
CA LEU A 290 -23.85 -16.01 14.57
C LEU A 290 -24.85 -17.04 15.11
N LYS A 291 -24.71 -17.48 16.38
CA LYS A 291 -25.63 -18.42 17.05
C LYS A 291 -26.88 -17.73 17.58
N ASP A 292 -26.77 -16.46 17.96
CA ASP A 292 -27.89 -15.65 18.46
C ASP A 292 -28.88 -15.27 17.33
N ARG A 293 -28.52 -15.50 16.05
CA ARG A 293 -29.41 -15.27 14.90
C ARG A 293 -30.61 -16.22 14.97
N PRO A 294 -31.84 -15.75 14.65
CA PRO A 294 -33.02 -16.61 14.58
C PRO A 294 -32.83 -17.79 13.62
N VAL A 295 -33.27 -18.98 14.04
CA VAL A 295 -33.10 -20.25 13.30
C VAL A 295 -33.78 -20.24 11.93
N HIS A 296 -34.84 -19.44 11.76
CA HIS A 296 -35.57 -19.31 10.48
C HIS A 296 -34.91 -18.32 9.50
N TRP A 297 -33.83 -17.64 9.89
CA TRP A 297 -33.07 -16.78 8.97
C TRP A 297 -32.14 -17.62 8.09
N PRO A 298 -31.73 -17.10 6.92
CA PRO A 298 -30.68 -17.72 6.13
C PRO A 298 -29.42 -17.96 6.98
N ASP A 299 -28.78 -19.12 6.75
CA ASP A 299 -27.50 -19.39 7.39
C ASP A 299 -26.46 -18.36 6.93
N ALA A 300 -25.64 -17.94 7.89
CA ALA A 300 -24.63 -16.92 7.69
C ALA A 300 -23.23 -17.46 8.01
N SER A 301 -22.26 -17.04 7.19
CA SER A 301 -20.83 -17.29 7.36
C SER A 301 -20.09 -16.00 7.64
N LEU A 302 -18.92 -16.13 8.27
CA LEU A 302 -18.04 -15.03 8.59
C LEU A 302 -16.68 -15.23 7.95
N LEU A 303 -16.19 -14.23 7.23
CA LEU A 303 -14.84 -14.13 6.71
C LEU A 303 -14.05 -13.12 7.55
N LEU A 304 -13.15 -13.61 8.39
CA LEU A 304 -12.22 -12.79 9.15
C LEU A 304 -10.99 -12.53 8.28
N GLN A 305 -10.83 -11.29 7.83
CA GLN A 305 -9.69 -10.86 7.06
C GLN A 305 -8.68 -10.17 7.98
N ILE A 306 -7.41 -10.60 7.91
CA ILE A 306 -6.32 -10.02 8.70
C ILE A 306 -5.28 -9.45 7.76
N SER A 307 -5.00 -8.16 7.86
CA SER A 307 -3.87 -7.54 7.16
C SER A 307 -2.55 -8.16 7.63
N PHE A 308 -1.87 -8.83 6.70
CA PHE A 308 -0.69 -9.63 6.95
C PHE A 308 0.30 -9.49 5.77
N ASP A 309 1.25 -8.58 5.91
CA ASP A 309 2.22 -8.22 4.88
C ASP A 309 3.50 -7.62 5.49
N GLU A 310 4.51 -7.41 4.65
CA GLU A 310 5.81 -6.86 5.07
C GLU A 310 5.70 -5.51 5.80
N PHE A 311 4.64 -4.74 5.56
CA PHE A 311 4.47 -3.38 6.08
C PHE A 311 3.67 -3.35 7.38
N HIS A 312 2.68 -4.24 7.54
CA HIS A 312 1.92 -4.40 8.79
C HIS A 312 2.79 -5.01 9.90
N GLN A 313 3.63 -5.98 9.54
CA GLN A 313 4.56 -6.65 10.47
C GLN A 313 5.99 -6.08 10.37
N GLU A 314 6.15 -4.89 9.79
CA GLU A 314 7.45 -4.23 9.64
C GLU A 314 8.17 -4.07 10.98
N VAL A 315 9.47 -4.34 11.01
CA VAL A 315 10.31 -4.00 12.17
C VAL A 315 10.79 -2.56 12.03
N VAL A 316 10.51 -1.73 13.03
CA VAL A 316 10.81 -0.29 13.05
C VAL A 316 11.55 0.09 14.31
N VAL A 317 12.27 1.20 14.25
CA VAL A 317 12.87 1.84 15.43
C VAL A 317 11.81 2.72 16.10
N ASP A 318 11.64 2.57 17.41
CA ASP A 318 10.73 3.40 18.20
C ASP A 318 11.37 4.73 18.63
N LYS A 319 10.59 5.57 19.33
CA LYS A 319 11.05 6.89 19.78
C LYS A 319 12.21 6.83 20.79
N ARG A 320 12.49 5.67 21.37
CA ARG A 320 13.57 5.43 22.34
C ARG A 320 14.78 4.76 21.68
N GLY A 321 14.75 4.54 20.36
CA GLY A 321 15.81 3.86 19.63
C GLY A 321 15.73 2.33 19.68
N ALA A 322 14.70 1.75 20.29
CA ALA A 322 14.55 0.30 20.38
C ALA A 322 13.79 -0.26 19.17
N LEU A 323 14.11 -1.48 18.76
CA LEU A 323 13.38 -2.15 17.68
C LEU A 323 12.06 -2.71 18.19
N LYS A 324 11.04 -2.61 17.37
CA LYS A 324 9.75 -3.26 17.57
C LYS A 324 9.12 -3.64 16.24
N GLU A 325 8.28 -4.66 16.24
CA GLU A 325 7.33 -4.87 15.16
C GLU A 325 6.20 -3.85 15.26
N ARG A 326 5.74 -3.33 14.11
CA ARG A 326 4.55 -2.47 14.06
C ARG A 326 3.33 -3.23 14.61
N ILE A 327 3.09 -4.42 14.06
CA ILE A 327 2.18 -5.42 14.62
C ILE A 327 2.99 -6.71 14.76
N PRO A 328 3.13 -7.28 15.98
CA PRO A 328 3.93 -8.48 16.16
C PRO A 328 3.40 -9.69 15.39
N VAL A 329 4.29 -10.44 14.73
CA VAL A 329 3.95 -11.72 14.08
C VAL A 329 3.34 -12.71 15.08
N ALA A 330 3.77 -12.66 16.34
CA ALA A 330 3.20 -13.45 17.43
C ALA A 330 1.69 -13.23 17.63
N LYS A 331 1.16 -12.04 17.31
CA LYS A 331 -0.30 -11.79 17.33
C LYS A 331 -1.00 -12.53 16.20
N ILE A 332 -0.41 -12.56 15.01
CA ILE A 332 -0.93 -13.30 13.86
C ILE A 332 -0.90 -14.81 14.13
N ALA A 333 0.16 -15.32 14.75
CA ALA A 333 0.23 -16.71 15.19
C ALA A 333 -0.91 -17.08 16.15
N ASN A 334 -1.25 -16.21 17.12
CA ASN A 334 -2.41 -16.45 18.00
C ASN A 334 -3.72 -16.61 17.21
N ILE A 335 -3.94 -15.80 16.17
CA ILE A 335 -5.12 -15.87 15.30
C ILE A 335 -5.13 -17.18 14.51
N VAL A 336 -4.00 -17.52 13.87
CA VAL A 336 -3.83 -18.73 13.06
C VAL A 336 -4.04 -20.00 13.89
N GLU A 337 -3.55 -20.05 15.12
CA GLU A 337 -3.77 -21.18 16.05
C GLU A 337 -5.22 -21.27 16.53
N THR A 338 -5.90 -20.13 16.69
CA THR A 338 -7.26 -20.09 17.21
C THR A 338 -8.29 -20.46 16.15
N ALA A 339 -8.12 -19.97 14.91
CA ALA A 339 -9.14 -20.05 13.87
C ALA A 339 -9.68 -21.47 13.57
N PRO A 340 -8.87 -22.54 13.50
CA PRO A 340 -9.35 -23.89 13.20
C PRO A 340 -10.43 -24.43 14.14
N HIS A 341 -10.55 -23.87 15.35
CA HIS A 341 -11.54 -24.27 16.36
C HIS A 341 -12.96 -23.72 16.07
N PHE A 342 -13.11 -22.75 15.14
CA PHE A 342 -14.36 -22.04 14.90
C PHE A 342 -14.91 -22.29 13.50
N LYS A 343 -15.80 -23.29 13.37
CA LYS A 343 -16.23 -23.83 12.07
C LYS A 343 -16.89 -22.83 11.10
N ARG A 344 -17.57 -21.80 11.63
CA ARG A 344 -18.33 -20.79 10.85
C ARG A 344 -17.51 -19.52 10.58
N ILE A 345 -16.24 -19.50 10.97
CA ILE A 345 -15.33 -18.37 10.80
C ILE A 345 -14.20 -18.83 9.88
N GLN A 346 -14.20 -18.34 8.65
CA GLN A 346 -13.10 -18.55 7.70
C GLN A 346 -12.05 -17.46 7.94
N LEU A 347 -10.81 -17.87 8.21
CA LEU A 347 -9.68 -16.93 8.30
C LEU A 347 -9.07 -16.72 6.91
N CYS A 348 -8.79 -15.45 6.57
CA CYS A 348 -8.03 -15.05 5.40
C CYS A 348 -6.95 -14.04 5.78
N LEU A 349 -5.69 -14.32 5.43
CA LEU A 349 -4.57 -13.40 5.56
C LEU A 349 -4.46 -12.57 4.27
N LEU A 350 -4.53 -11.24 4.39
CA LEU A 350 -4.43 -10.31 3.26
C LEU A 350 -3.00 -9.82 3.13
N HIS A 351 -2.34 -10.22 2.05
CA HIS A 351 -0.95 -9.92 1.75
C HIS A 351 -0.81 -8.84 0.66
N LYS A 352 0.30 -8.10 0.66
CA LYS A 352 0.64 -7.15 -0.40
C LYS A 352 1.74 -7.71 -1.30
N GLN A 353 1.53 -7.68 -2.61
CA GLN A 353 2.41 -8.33 -3.57
C GLN A 353 3.79 -7.66 -3.61
N THR A 354 4.82 -8.47 -3.37
CA THR A 354 6.24 -8.10 -3.46
C THR A 354 6.97 -9.04 -4.41
N SER A 355 8.28 -8.90 -4.53
CA SER A 355 9.12 -9.82 -5.30
C SER A 355 9.04 -11.28 -4.83
N LEU A 356 8.69 -11.53 -3.56
CA LEU A 356 8.53 -12.89 -3.04
C LEU A 356 7.37 -13.63 -3.70
N ASN A 357 6.34 -12.92 -4.17
CA ASN A 357 5.19 -13.54 -4.82
C ASN A 357 5.51 -14.20 -6.18
N PHE A 358 6.70 -13.99 -6.75
CA PHE A 358 7.14 -14.65 -7.99
C PHE A 358 7.57 -16.11 -7.80
N SER A 359 7.63 -16.61 -6.57
CA SER A 359 8.04 -17.99 -6.30
C SER A 359 7.47 -18.52 -4.97
N MET A 360 7.68 -19.81 -4.72
CA MET A 360 7.34 -20.44 -3.45
C MET A 360 8.13 -19.91 -2.25
N GLU A 361 9.15 -19.07 -2.48
CA GLU A 361 9.86 -18.38 -1.40
C GLU A 361 8.93 -17.47 -0.58
N LEU A 362 7.79 -17.04 -1.14
CA LEU A 362 6.72 -16.36 -0.39
C LEU A 362 6.37 -17.07 0.91
N PHE A 363 6.36 -18.41 0.92
CA PHE A 363 6.00 -19.20 2.10
C PHE A 363 7.18 -19.60 2.97
N GLN A 364 8.38 -19.10 2.70
CA GLN A 364 9.61 -19.46 3.41
C GLN A 364 10.36 -18.23 3.94
N LYS A 365 10.18 -17.08 3.29
CA LYS A 365 10.88 -15.82 3.59
C LYS A 365 9.87 -14.74 3.99
N GLY A 366 10.40 -13.56 4.31
CA GLY A 366 9.58 -12.40 4.64
C GLY A 366 8.71 -12.61 5.88
N VAL A 367 7.56 -11.96 5.90
CA VAL A 367 6.59 -12.03 7.00
C VAL A 367 6.01 -13.43 7.17
N PHE A 368 5.81 -14.19 6.09
CA PHE A 368 5.31 -15.57 6.18
C PHE A 368 6.36 -16.50 6.80
N GLY A 369 7.63 -16.37 6.40
CA GLY A 369 8.74 -17.10 7.01
C GLY A 369 8.83 -16.83 8.52
N ARG A 370 8.68 -15.57 8.94
CA ARG A 370 8.61 -15.20 10.37
C ARG A 370 7.42 -15.84 11.10
N LEU A 371 6.26 -15.92 10.43
CA LEU A 371 5.10 -16.62 10.98
C LEU A 371 5.35 -18.12 11.14
N LEU A 372 6.03 -18.76 10.18
CA LEU A 372 6.43 -20.16 10.30
C LEU A 372 7.41 -20.39 11.45
N GLU A 373 8.41 -19.52 11.62
CA GLU A 373 9.36 -19.59 12.74
C GLU A 373 8.61 -19.54 14.08
N GLU A 374 7.74 -18.54 14.26
CA GLU A 374 6.91 -18.38 15.46
C GLU A 374 6.00 -19.57 15.72
N LEU A 375 5.29 -20.08 14.69
CA LEU A 375 4.40 -21.23 14.82
C LEU A 375 5.18 -22.51 15.15
N ARG A 376 6.37 -22.70 14.56
CA ARG A 376 7.23 -23.85 14.84
C ARG A 376 7.76 -23.84 16.28
N GLU A 377 8.14 -22.67 16.80
CA GLU A 377 8.53 -22.52 18.21
C GLU A 377 7.40 -22.89 19.17
N ARG A 378 6.14 -22.70 18.74
CA ARG A 378 4.93 -23.12 19.46
C ARG A 378 4.53 -24.58 19.22
N GLY A 379 5.34 -25.35 18.48
CA GLY A 379 5.07 -26.76 18.16
C GLY A 379 3.96 -26.98 17.12
N GLN A 380 3.64 -25.96 16.34
CA GLN A 380 2.75 -26.06 15.18
C GLN A 380 3.54 -26.35 13.91
N GLN A 381 2.91 -27.06 12.98
CA GLN A 381 3.45 -27.27 11.64
C GLN A 381 2.42 -26.76 10.63
N VAL A 382 2.88 -25.97 9.67
CA VAL A 382 2.05 -25.47 8.56
C VAL A 382 2.27 -26.35 7.33
N GLN A 383 1.20 -26.69 6.64
CA GLN A 383 1.22 -27.40 5.36
C GLN A 383 0.47 -26.58 4.32
N LEU A 384 1.14 -26.27 3.21
CA LEU A 384 0.50 -25.63 2.07
C LEU A 384 -0.38 -26.66 1.34
N LEU A 385 -1.64 -26.32 1.09
CA LEU A 385 -2.57 -27.16 0.35
C LEU A 385 -2.59 -26.82 -1.14
N SER A 386 -2.64 -25.53 -1.46
CA SER A 386 -2.72 -25.06 -2.83
C SER A 386 -2.24 -23.62 -2.96
N SER A 387 -1.84 -23.27 -4.18
CA SER A 387 -1.58 -21.90 -4.61
C SER A 387 -2.15 -21.69 -5.99
N ALA A 388 -2.72 -20.51 -6.23
CA ALA A 388 -3.24 -20.09 -7.52
C ALA A 388 -2.51 -18.82 -8.00
N PRO A 389 -2.12 -18.78 -9.29
CA PRO A 389 -1.44 -17.63 -9.85
C PRO A 389 -2.39 -16.45 -10.10
N SER A 390 -1.83 -15.25 -10.25
CA SER A 390 -2.54 -14.12 -10.82
C SER A 390 -2.91 -14.42 -12.28
N PRO A 391 -4.07 -13.95 -12.76
CA PRO A 391 -4.49 -14.23 -14.13
C PRO A 391 -3.57 -13.60 -15.18
N ARG A 392 -2.81 -12.57 -14.81
CA ARG A 392 -1.89 -11.83 -15.68
C ARG A 392 -0.44 -12.00 -15.25
N LEU A 393 0.46 -11.83 -16.22
CA LEU A 393 1.89 -11.63 -15.98
C LEU A 393 2.11 -10.24 -15.38
N LYS A 394 3.08 -10.11 -14.48
CA LYS A 394 3.55 -8.83 -13.97
C LYS A 394 5.07 -8.82 -13.94
N ARG A 395 5.67 -7.63 -13.88
CA ARG A 395 7.12 -7.43 -13.81
C ARG A 395 7.62 -7.54 -12.37
N ASN A 396 8.77 -8.19 -12.19
CA ASN A 396 9.41 -8.24 -10.89
C ASN A 396 9.93 -6.83 -10.54
N PRO A 397 9.57 -6.27 -9.37
CA PRO A 397 10.03 -4.93 -8.99
C PRO A 397 11.55 -4.85 -8.78
N LEU A 398 12.25 -5.99 -8.68
CA LEU A 398 13.70 -6.07 -8.51
C LEU A 398 14.47 -6.32 -9.80
N ASP A 399 13.76 -6.78 -10.83
CA ASP A 399 14.33 -7.10 -12.14
C ASP A 399 13.22 -6.95 -13.18
N SER A 400 13.21 -5.80 -13.86
CA SER A 400 12.19 -5.47 -14.86
C SER A 400 12.25 -6.35 -16.11
N SER A 401 13.34 -7.10 -16.30
CA SER A 401 13.47 -8.10 -17.36
C SER A 401 12.73 -9.40 -17.02
N GLN A 402 12.48 -9.65 -15.73
CA GLN A 402 11.74 -10.81 -15.27
C GLN A 402 10.23 -10.51 -15.23
N GLN A 403 9.45 -11.38 -15.88
CA GLN A 403 7.99 -11.39 -15.80
C GLN A 403 7.49 -12.76 -15.37
N GLY A 404 6.35 -12.78 -14.69
CA GLY A 404 5.73 -14.03 -14.25
C GLY A 404 4.32 -13.83 -13.72
N GLN A 405 3.56 -14.93 -13.66
CA GLN A 405 2.32 -14.94 -12.89
C GLN A 405 2.69 -15.10 -11.42
N LEU A 406 2.18 -14.21 -10.59
CA LEU A 406 2.48 -14.19 -9.16
C LEU A 406 1.56 -15.13 -8.41
N ILE A 407 2.01 -15.68 -7.28
CA ILE A 407 1.10 -16.32 -6.33
C ILE A 407 0.13 -15.26 -5.82
N LYS A 408 -1.13 -15.38 -6.24
CA LYS A 408 -2.22 -14.47 -5.85
C LYS A 408 -2.95 -15.01 -4.64
N ASP A 409 -3.45 -16.24 -4.76
CA ASP A 409 -4.24 -16.90 -3.74
C ASP A 409 -3.55 -18.18 -3.29
N ALA A 410 -3.71 -18.54 -2.02
CA ALA A 410 -3.20 -19.78 -1.48
C ALA A 410 -4.06 -20.25 -0.32
N SER A 411 -3.98 -21.54 -0.03
CA SER A 411 -4.55 -22.11 1.17
C SER A 411 -3.54 -23.00 1.88
N PHE A 412 -3.53 -22.93 3.20
CA PHE A 412 -2.67 -23.74 4.05
C PHE A 412 -3.42 -24.18 5.30
N VAL A 413 -2.90 -25.19 5.98
CA VAL A 413 -3.48 -25.72 7.22
C VAL A 413 -2.42 -25.81 8.30
N LEU A 414 -2.88 -25.83 9.56
CA LEU A 414 -2.09 -26.40 10.63
C LEU A 414 -2.22 -27.92 10.56
N ALA A 415 -1.11 -28.65 10.66
CA ALA A 415 -1.08 -30.11 10.53
C ALA A 415 -2.04 -30.83 11.50
N ARG A 416 -2.28 -30.24 12.69
CA ARG A 416 -3.24 -30.74 13.68
C ARG A 416 -4.70 -30.50 13.31
N HIS A 417 -4.96 -29.68 12.30
CA HIS A 417 -6.29 -29.28 11.82
C HIS A 417 -6.37 -29.32 10.28
N PRO A 418 -6.16 -30.50 9.65
CA PRO A 418 -6.05 -30.61 8.18
C PRO A 418 -7.34 -30.27 7.43
N GLN A 419 -8.48 -30.27 8.11
CA GLN A 419 -9.81 -29.97 7.54
C GLN A 419 -10.22 -28.50 7.69
N ARG A 420 -9.27 -27.63 8.06
CA ARG A 420 -9.51 -26.22 8.39
C ARG A 420 -8.55 -25.33 7.62
N PRO A 421 -8.78 -25.12 6.31
CA PRO A 421 -7.92 -24.27 5.51
C PRO A 421 -7.95 -22.83 6.04
N ILE A 422 -6.79 -22.20 6.05
CA ILE A 422 -6.59 -20.77 6.22
C ILE A 422 -6.23 -20.23 4.84
N LEU A 423 -6.92 -19.18 4.43
CA LEU A 423 -6.72 -18.55 3.13
C LEU A 423 -5.61 -17.50 3.24
N LEU A 424 -4.88 -17.32 2.15
CA LEU A 424 -4.04 -16.16 1.91
C LEU A 424 -4.43 -15.61 0.55
N THR A 425 -4.69 -14.31 0.46
CA THR A 425 -4.88 -13.62 -0.82
C THR A 425 -3.96 -12.42 -0.86
N SER A 426 -3.40 -12.13 -2.02
CA SER A 426 -2.49 -11.02 -2.21
C SER A 426 -3.01 -10.03 -3.24
N SER A 427 -2.88 -8.75 -2.91
CA SER A 427 -3.23 -7.63 -3.79
C SER A 427 -2.00 -6.79 -4.10
N THR A 428 -2.04 -6.04 -5.20
CA THR A 428 -1.08 -4.97 -5.44
C THR A 428 -1.29 -3.83 -4.44
N ILE A 429 -0.33 -2.90 -4.44
CA ILE A 429 -0.44 -1.62 -3.75
C ILE A 429 -0.65 -0.56 -4.82
N ASP A 430 -1.79 0.11 -4.76
CA ASP A 430 -1.95 1.40 -5.40
C ASP A 430 -1.28 2.45 -4.51
N ALA A 431 -0.44 3.29 -5.10
CA ALA A 431 0.38 4.23 -4.34
C ALA A 431 -0.42 5.45 -3.85
N TYR A 432 -1.49 5.22 -3.10
CA TYR A 432 -2.26 6.26 -2.43
C TYR A 432 -1.60 6.71 -1.12
N GLY A 433 -1.70 8.00 -0.83
CA GLY A 433 -1.31 8.52 0.47
C GLY A 433 0.13 8.13 0.80
N ARG A 434 0.37 7.42 1.92
CA ARG A 434 1.75 7.13 2.33
C ARG A 434 2.46 6.16 1.38
N ALA A 435 1.69 5.38 0.61
CA ALA A 435 2.25 4.46 -0.36
C ALA A 435 3.01 5.19 -1.49
N GLU A 436 2.75 6.49 -1.70
CA GLU A 436 3.54 7.35 -2.61
C GLU A 436 5.02 7.42 -2.25
N LEU A 437 5.36 7.17 -0.99
CA LEU A 437 6.73 7.22 -0.48
C LEU A 437 7.44 5.86 -0.52
N LEU A 438 6.80 4.83 -1.07
CA LEU A 438 7.42 3.50 -1.24
C LEU A 438 8.39 3.52 -2.41
N GLU A 439 9.51 2.83 -2.24
CA GLU A 439 10.52 2.70 -3.30
C GLU A 439 10.04 1.72 -4.38
N ALA A 440 10.56 1.87 -5.59
CA ALA A 440 10.15 1.07 -6.75
C ALA A 440 10.32 -0.43 -6.54
N GLY A 441 11.34 -0.84 -5.77
CA GLY A 441 11.65 -2.25 -5.49
C GLY A 441 10.77 -2.91 -4.42
N GLU A 442 9.94 -2.15 -3.68
CA GLU A 442 9.26 -2.68 -2.49
C GLU A 442 7.95 -3.41 -2.79
N PHE A 443 7.32 -3.15 -3.94
CA PHE A 443 6.01 -3.70 -4.27
C PHE A 443 5.81 -3.86 -5.77
N VAL A 444 4.91 -4.76 -6.14
CA VAL A 444 4.56 -5.00 -7.55
C VAL A 444 3.62 -3.92 -8.07
N LYS A 445 3.97 -3.33 -9.22
CA LYS A 445 3.16 -2.36 -9.96
C LYS A 445 2.46 -3.02 -11.17
N GLU A 446 1.37 -2.44 -11.61
CA GLU A 446 0.51 -2.86 -12.73
C GLU A 446 0.73 -1.94 -13.95
N HIS A 447 1.99 -1.58 -14.27
CA HIS A 447 2.28 -0.70 -15.41
C HIS A 447 1.86 -1.31 -16.75
N ASP A 448 2.08 -2.61 -16.96
CA ASP A 448 1.68 -3.27 -18.22
C ASP A 448 0.15 -3.27 -18.37
N LEU A 449 -0.60 -3.48 -17.27
CA LEU A 449 -2.05 -3.35 -17.27
C LEU A 449 -2.50 -1.91 -17.53
N LEU A 450 -1.83 -0.92 -16.93
CA LEU A 450 -2.10 0.48 -17.20
C LEU A 450 -1.92 0.79 -18.70
N GLN A 451 -0.80 0.39 -19.29
CA GLN A 451 -0.54 0.59 -20.72
C GLN A 451 -1.60 -0.11 -21.59
N GLN A 452 -2.00 -1.32 -21.25
CA GLN A 452 -3.10 -2.02 -21.93
C GLN A 452 -4.41 -1.22 -21.84
N VAL A 453 -4.78 -0.72 -20.66
CA VAL A 453 -5.98 0.09 -20.46
C VAL A 453 -5.94 1.36 -21.30
N LEU A 454 -4.80 2.06 -21.34
CA LEU A 454 -4.62 3.28 -22.13
C LEU A 454 -4.72 3.02 -23.65
N GLN A 455 -4.17 1.91 -24.13
CA GLN A 455 -4.11 1.61 -25.56
C GLN A 455 -5.40 0.95 -26.08
N SER A 456 -5.95 -0.01 -25.34
CA SER A 456 -6.98 -0.94 -25.83
C SER A 456 -8.18 -1.10 -24.88
N GLY A 457 -8.18 -0.44 -23.72
CA GLY A 457 -9.20 -0.62 -22.69
C GLY A 457 -8.93 -1.81 -21.75
N PRO A 458 -9.74 -1.98 -20.69
CA PRO A 458 -9.49 -3.00 -19.68
C PRO A 458 -9.74 -4.42 -20.22
N PRO A 459 -8.93 -5.41 -19.81
CA PRO A 459 -9.22 -6.81 -20.12
C PRO A 459 -10.51 -7.29 -19.45
N PRO A 460 -11.14 -8.39 -19.94
CA PRO A 460 -12.34 -8.96 -19.32
C PRO A 460 -12.14 -9.25 -17.83
N GLY A 461 -13.14 -8.85 -17.03
CA GLY A 461 -13.12 -9.02 -15.58
C GLY A 461 -12.30 -7.97 -14.82
N GLU A 462 -11.68 -7.02 -15.49
CA GLU A 462 -11.02 -5.87 -14.86
C GLU A 462 -11.96 -4.66 -14.85
N SER A 463 -12.18 -4.08 -13.66
CA SER A 463 -13.08 -2.95 -13.48
C SER A 463 -12.69 -2.12 -12.26
N PHE A 464 -13.15 -0.87 -12.25
CA PHE A 464 -13.07 -0.04 -11.06
C PHE A 464 -14.29 -0.32 -10.17
N ASP A 465 -14.05 -0.66 -8.89
CA ASP A 465 -15.12 -1.00 -7.96
C ASP A 465 -15.89 0.25 -7.51
N THR A 466 -17.15 0.31 -7.93
CA THR A 466 -18.09 1.40 -7.63
C THR A 466 -19.21 0.97 -6.68
N ASP A 467 -19.06 -0.17 -5.99
CA ASP A 467 -19.92 -0.51 -4.87
C ASP A 467 -19.86 0.59 -3.79
N LEU A 468 -20.90 0.68 -2.98
CA LEU A 468 -21.01 1.76 -1.98
C LEU A 468 -20.37 1.38 -0.65
N MET A 469 -19.76 2.37 -0.02
CA MET A 469 -19.32 2.33 1.37
C MET A 469 -20.16 3.32 2.17
N PHE A 470 -20.83 2.84 3.20
CA PHE A 470 -21.59 3.67 4.12
C PHE A 470 -20.77 3.93 5.38
N TRP A 471 -20.51 5.21 5.61
CA TRP A 471 -19.76 5.69 6.75
C TRP A 471 -20.71 6.02 7.90
N PHE A 472 -20.30 5.72 9.13
CA PHE A 472 -21.13 6.03 10.30
C PHE A 472 -21.31 7.53 10.53
N ASN A 473 -20.53 8.39 9.86
CA ASN A 473 -20.74 9.84 9.86
C ASN A 473 -21.76 10.34 8.83
N GLY A 474 -22.41 9.43 8.10
CA GLY A 474 -23.43 9.76 7.11
C GLY A 474 -22.93 9.75 5.67
N TRP A 475 -21.62 9.83 5.41
CA TRP A 475 -21.15 9.81 4.02
C TRP A 475 -21.41 8.47 3.33
N VAL A 476 -21.74 8.54 2.04
CA VAL A 476 -21.87 7.36 1.17
C VAL A 476 -20.93 7.54 -0.01
N THR A 477 -19.87 6.74 -0.07
CA THR A 477 -18.77 6.91 -1.04
C THR A 477 -18.62 5.68 -1.94
N LEU A 478 -17.86 5.80 -3.02
CA LEU A 478 -17.46 4.64 -3.82
C LEU A 478 -16.38 3.82 -3.11
N PHE A 479 -16.31 2.51 -3.40
CA PHE A 479 -15.40 1.56 -2.75
C PHE A 479 -13.92 1.84 -3.07
N ASN A 480 -13.56 1.98 -4.37
CA ASN A 480 -12.18 2.26 -4.79
C ASN A 480 -11.84 3.76 -4.86
N ALA A 481 -12.81 4.65 -4.65
CA ALA A 481 -12.65 6.11 -4.69
C ALA A 481 -13.45 6.76 -3.56
N VAL A 482 -12.93 6.63 -2.34
CA VAL A 482 -13.59 7.12 -1.13
C VAL A 482 -13.76 8.64 -1.07
N HIS A 483 -13.03 9.39 -1.90
CA HIS A 483 -13.21 10.84 -2.07
C HIS A 483 -14.40 11.20 -2.97
N ILE A 484 -14.97 10.23 -3.71
CA ILE A 484 -16.22 10.42 -4.46
C ILE A 484 -17.38 10.06 -3.53
N SER A 485 -18.02 11.09 -2.96
CA SER A 485 -19.24 10.95 -2.17
C SER A 485 -20.48 11.20 -3.02
N LEU A 486 -21.50 10.35 -2.85
CA LEU A 486 -22.83 10.48 -3.46
C LEU A 486 -23.82 11.21 -2.56
N GLY A 487 -23.40 11.61 -1.37
CA GLY A 487 -24.19 12.42 -0.45
C GLY A 487 -23.98 12.09 1.01
N ASN A 488 -24.77 12.74 1.86
CA ASN A 488 -24.87 12.44 3.28
C ASN A 488 -26.24 11.84 3.61
N LEU A 489 -26.25 10.60 4.11
CA LEU A 489 -27.46 9.83 4.40
C LEU A 489 -28.41 10.52 5.39
N GLN A 490 -27.89 11.24 6.39
CA GLN A 490 -28.71 11.96 7.37
C GLN A 490 -29.42 13.17 6.76
N GLN A 491 -28.76 13.84 5.81
CA GLN A 491 -29.24 15.08 5.23
C GLN A 491 -30.13 14.84 4.00
N GLU A 492 -29.83 13.80 3.22
CA GLU A 492 -30.39 13.63 1.88
C GLU A 492 -31.23 12.36 1.72
N GLY A 493 -31.09 11.39 2.62
CA GLY A 493 -31.84 10.13 2.59
C GLY A 493 -31.31 9.10 1.58
N ALA A 494 -31.66 7.83 1.82
CA ALA A 494 -31.13 6.71 1.04
C ALA A 494 -31.62 6.71 -0.42
N GLU A 495 -32.89 7.00 -0.65
CA GLU A 495 -33.52 6.94 -1.98
C GLU A 495 -32.79 7.85 -2.97
N ARG A 496 -32.52 9.09 -2.57
CA ARG A 496 -31.80 10.07 -3.39
C ARG A 496 -30.37 9.62 -3.69
N ILE A 497 -29.65 9.11 -2.69
CA ILE A 497 -28.27 8.63 -2.85
C ILE A 497 -28.21 7.42 -3.79
N LEU A 498 -29.13 6.47 -3.64
CA LEU A 498 -29.21 5.30 -4.52
C LEU A 498 -29.61 5.69 -5.95
N ALA A 499 -30.51 6.67 -6.11
CA ALA A 499 -30.85 7.22 -7.41
C ALA A 499 -29.64 7.87 -8.08
N ARG A 500 -28.83 8.63 -7.34
CA ARG A 500 -27.58 9.20 -7.85
C ARG A 500 -26.62 8.11 -8.32
N HIS A 501 -26.43 7.04 -7.54
CA HIS A 501 -25.58 5.91 -7.95
C HIS A 501 -26.00 5.31 -9.29
N ARG A 502 -27.31 5.07 -9.50
CA ARG A 502 -27.84 4.56 -10.78
C ARG A 502 -27.62 5.50 -11.96
N LYS A 503 -27.68 6.81 -11.70
CA LYS A 503 -27.62 7.87 -12.72
C LYS A 503 -26.21 8.35 -13.03
N ASP A 504 -25.25 8.10 -12.15
CA ASP A 504 -23.94 8.77 -12.17
C ASP A 504 -23.08 8.33 -13.36
N PRO A 505 -22.90 9.21 -14.38
CA PRO A 505 -22.13 8.86 -15.56
C PRO A 505 -20.63 8.76 -15.25
N LEU A 506 -20.13 9.48 -14.25
CA LEU A 506 -18.73 9.40 -13.84
C LEU A 506 -18.45 8.04 -13.18
N SER A 507 -19.33 7.58 -12.30
CA SER A 507 -19.23 6.24 -11.71
C SER A 507 -19.27 5.14 -12.80
N ALA A 508 -20.17 5.27 -13.78
CA ALA A 508 -20.26 4.32 -14.90
C ALA A 508 -18.99 4.34 -15.79
N ALA A 509 -18.43 5.53 -16.04
CA ALA A 509 -17.20 5.71 -16.81
C ALA A 509 -15.98 5.14 -16.06
N LEU A 510 -15.86 5.40 -14.76
CA LEU A 510 -14.80 4.84 -13.90
C LEU A 510 -14.84 3.32 -13.91
N GLN A 511 -16.02 2.70 -13.73
CA GLN A 511 -16.17 1.24 -13.70
C GLN A 511 -15.55 0.55 -14.93
N ARG A 512 -15.56 1.23 -16.08
CA ARG A 512 -15.08 0.71 -17.37
C ARG A 512 -13.69 1.25 -17.77
N PHE A 513 -13.04 2.01 -16.90
CA PHE A 513 -11.82 2.75 -17.24
C PHE A 513 -11.96 3.54 -18.55
N ASP A 514 -13.06 4.29 -18.67
CA ASP A 514 -13.36 5.06 -19.88
C ASP A 514 -12.27 6.10 -20.16
N ARG A 515 -11.54 5.91 -21.27
CA ARG A 515 -10.39 6.73 -21.65
C ARG A 515 -10.75 8.18 -21.97
N ARG A 516 -12.03 8.48 -22.27
CA ARG A 516 -12.49 9.87 -22.44
C ARG A 516 -12.25 10.72 -21.20
N LEU A 517 -12.20 10.10 -20.00
CA LEU A 517 -11.86 10.81 -18.77
C LEU A 517 -10.46 11.44 -18.81
N LEU A 518 -9.51 10.86 -19.56
CA LEU A 518 -8.16 11.41 -19.72
C LEU A 518 -8.22 12.69 -20.54
N GLU A 519 -8.95 12.67 -21.65
CA GLU A 519 -9.16 13.83 -22.53
C GLU A 519 -9.85 14.96 -21.77
N TYR A 520 -10.95 14.66 -21.07
CA TYR A 520 -11.68 15.65 -20.30
C TYR A 520 -10.88 16.20 -19.11
N TYR A 521 -10.04 15.38 -18.47
CA TYR A 521 -9.15 15.87 -17.41
C TYR A 521 -8.11 16.86 -17.98
N ALA A 522 -7.53 16.55 -19.15
CA ALA A 522 -6.55 17.40 -19.83
C ALA A 522 -7.13 18.75 -20.30
N GLU A 523 -8.45 18.90 -20.41
CA GLU A 523 -9.09 20.18 -20.72
C GLU A 523 -8.91 21.22 -19.58
N ILE A 524 -8.68 20.78 -18.34
CA ILE A 524 -8.61 21.66 -17.15
C ILE A 524 -7.29 21.55 -16.38
N ARG A 525 -6.43 20.59 -16.72
CA ARG A 525 -5.18 20.28 -16.02
C ARG A 525 -4.08 19.94 -17.02
N ASP A 526 -2.87 20.42 -16.77
CA ASP A 526 -1.69 20.24 -17.62
C ASP A 526 -0.76 19.11 -17.14
N ASP A 527 -1.15 18.41 -16.07
CA ASP A 527 -0.33 17.41 -15.37
C ASP A 527 -0.69 15.94 -15.71
N LEU A 528 -1.48 15.70 -16.77
CA LEU A 528 -1.91 14.34 -17.13
C LEU A 528 -0.75 13.37 -17.38
N GLN A 529 0.27 13.78 -18.16
CA GLN A 529 1.41 12.92 -18.43
C GLN A 529 2.21 12.60 -17.16
N PRO A 530 2.55 13.59 -16.31
CA PRO A 530 3.09 13.33 -14.98
C PRO A 530 2.27 12.32 -14.14
N LEU A 531 0.93 12.40 -14.18
CA LEU A 531 0.07 11.44 -13.46
C LEU A 531 0.15 10.02 -14.06
N ILE A 532 0.21 9.89 -15.38
CA ILE A 532 0.39 8.60 -16.06
C ILE A 532 1.74 7.98 -15.66
N ASP A 533 2.82 8.77 -15.65
CA ASP A 533 4.16 8.31 -15.29
C ASP A 533 4.27 7.90 -13.82
N LYS A 534 3.53 8.60 -12.94
CA LYS A 534 3.45 8.30 -11.50
C LYS A 534 2.58 7.07 -11.19
N ALA A 535 1.57 6.81 -12.01
CA ALA A 535 0.55 5.80 -11.71
C ALA A 535 1.13 4.38 -11.59
N THR A 536 0.73 3.69 -10.53
CA THR A 536 1.16 2.30 -10.27
C THR A 536 0.26 1.26 -10.94
N GLY A 537 -0.82 1.69 -11.59
CA GLY A 537 -1.85 0.87 -12.21
C GLY A 537 -3.04 1.72 -12.64
N PRO A 538 -4.02 1.15 -13.37
CA PRO A 538 -5.19 1.89 -13.82
C PRO A 538 -6.08 2.39 -12.67
N HIS A 539 -6.25 1.62 -11.59
CA HIS A 539 -7.00 2.07 -10.41
C HIS A 539 -6.36 3.30 -9.77
N HIS A 540 -5.04 3.32 -9.66
CA HIS A 540 -4.33 4.49 -9.15
C HIS A 540 -4.49 5.71 -10.07
N LEU A 541 -4.31 5.55 -11.39
CA LEU A 541 -4.48 6.67 -12.34
C LEU A 541 -5.88 7.27 -12.25
N PHE A 542 -6.93 6.46 -12.40
CA PHE A 542 -8.31 6.96 -12.44
C PHE A 542 -8.78 7.51 -11.09
N HIS A 543 -8.21 7.03 -9.99
CA HIS A 543 -8.38 7.67 -8.68
C HIS A 543 -7.76 9.06 -8.67
N MET A 544 -6.50 9.23 -9.12
CA MET A 544 -5.81 10.53 -9.16
C MET A 544 -6.57 11.57 -10.01
N LEU A 545 -7.11 11.18 -11.17
CA LEU A 545 -7.91 12.08 -12.04
C LEU A 545 -9.13 12.67 -11.33
N THR A 546 -9.63 12.02 -10.29
CA THR A 546 -10.87 12.37 -9.61
C THR A 546 -10.66 12.90 -8.20
N GLU A 547 -9.43 13.05 -7.71
CA GLU A 547 -9.15 13.47 -6.32
C GLU A 547 -9.73 14.86 -5.99
N GLN A 548 -9.75 15.77 -6.97
CA GLN A 548 -10.24 17.13 -6.81
C GLN A 548 -11.71 17.28 -7.25
N ALA A 549 -12.48 18.07 -6.49
CA ALA A 549 -13.92 18.23 -6.72
C ALA A 549 -14.24 18.89 -8.06
N GLU A 550 -13.44 19.88 -8.45
CA GLU A 550 -13.57 20.61 -9.70
C GLU A 550 -13.35 19.67 -10.90
N ALA A 551 -12.39 18.75 -10.79
CA ALA A 551 -12.17 17.73 -11.80
C ALA A 551 -13.38 16.78 -11.89
N ARG A 552 -13.90 16.28 -10.76
CA ARG A 552 -15.11 15.43 -10.77
C ARG A 552 -16.31 16.11 -11.43
N LEU A 553 -16.54 17.38 -11.11
CA LEU A 553 -17.60 18.19 -11.70
C LEU A 553 -17.41 18.34 -13.20
N HIS A 554 -16.22 18.75 -13.64
CA HIS A 554 -15.89 18.92 -15.06
C HIS A 554 -16.08 17.62 -15.84
N LEU A 555 -15.48 16.53 -15.39
CA LEU A 555 -15.62 15.20 -16.00
C LEU A 555 -17.09 14.78 -16.13
N THR A 556 -17.90 15.06 -15.11
CA THR A 556 -19.35 14.75 -15.12
C THR A 556 -20.08 15.59 -16.17
N ARG A 557 -19.81 16.90 -16.26
CA ARG A 557 -20.41 17.79 -17.28
C ARG A 557 -20.09 17.32 -18.70
N ARG A 558 -18.83 17.00 -18.97
CA ARG A 558 -18.38 16.53 -20.29
C ARG A 558 -19.04 15.21 -20.68
N LEU A 559 -19.19 14.28 -19.74
CA LEU A 559 -19.90 13.03 -19.97
C LEU A 559 -21.40 13.23 -20.26
N LEU A 560 -22.00 14.30 -19.76
CA LEU A 560 -23.39 14.69 -20.03
C LEU A 560 -23.55 15.50 -21.34
N GLY A 561 -22.45 15.86 -22.00
CA GLY A 561 -22.46 16.66 -23.23
C GLY A 561 -22.55 18.17 -23.00
N HIS A 562 -22.20 18.64 -21.79
CA HIS A 562 -22.10 20.07 -21.46
C HIS A 562 -20.74 20.68 -21.81
#